data_AF-A0A1H8EN00-F1
#
_entry.id   AF-A0A1H8EN00-F1
#
_cell.length_a   1.000
_cell.length_b   1.000
_cell.length_c   1.000
_cell.angle_alpha   90.00
_cell.angle_beta   90.00
_cell.angle_gamma   90.00
#
_symmetry.space_group_name_H-M   'P 1'
#
loop_
_entity.id
_entity.type
_entity.pdbx_description
1 polymer ?
#
loop_
_entity_poly.entity_id
_entity_poly.type
_entity_poly.pdbx_seq_one_letter_code
_entity_poly.pdbx_strand_id
1 'polypeptide(L)' 'MIYLIMIDGHPLKRNGHIKCYKTVEQARKYAKEERYWQTEAKIEVAQLSTTTIEEIE' A
#
# COMPACT_ATOMS: atom_id res chain seq x y z
N MET A 1 -13.55 -2.25 1.67
CA MET A 1 -12.41 -1.91 0.78
C MET A 1 -11.14 -1.93 1.61
N ILE A 2 -10.03 -2.44 1.06
CA ILE A 2 -8.74 -2.54 1.75
C ILE A 2 -7.73 -1.70 0.99
N TYR A 3 -6.91 -0.93 1.71
CA TYR A 3 -5.84 -0.11 1.14
C TYR A 3 -4.49 -0.58 1.65
N LEU A 4 -3.45 -0.40 0.85
CA LEU A 4 -2.08 -0.75 1.21
C LEU A 4 -1.11 0.28 0.66
N ILE A 5 0.04 0.40 1.32
CA ILE A 5 1.10 1.31 0.90
C ILE A 5 2.02 0.55 -0.04
N MET A 6 2.34 1.15 -1.18
CA MET A 6 3.31 0.67 -2.16
C MET A 6 4.54 1.55 -2.09
N ILE A 7 5.73 0.94 -2.05
CA ILE A 7 7.03 1.60 -2.11
C ILE A 7 7.76 0.99 -3.30
N ASP A 8 8.08 1.82 -4.30
CA ASP A 8 8.74 1.40 -5.56
C ASP A 8 8.02 0.23 -6.24
N GLY A 9 6.68 0.25 -6.24
CA GLY A 9 5.87 -0.81 -6.86
C GLY A 9 5.70 -2.07 -6.01
N HIS A 10 6.25 -2.12 -4.79
CA HIS A 10 6.12 -3.26 -3.88
C HIS A 10 5.28 -2.93 -2.65
N PRO A 11 4.45 -3.85 -2.14
CA PRO A 11 3.67 -3.61 -0.94
C PRO A 11 4.57 -3.48 0.28
N LEU A 12 4.30 -2.47 1.11
CA LEU A 12 4.97 -2.29 2.39
C LEU A 12 4.72 -3.51 3.29
N LYS A 13 5.81 -4.21 3.63
CA LYS A 13 5.81 -5.33 4.57
C LYS A 13 6.37 -4.88 5.92
N ARG A 14 5.68 -5.23 7.00
CA ARG A 14 6.16 -5.06 8.38
C ARG A 14 6.12 -6.43 9.05
N ASN A 15 7.27 -6.89 9.57
CA ASN A 15 7.42 -8.22 10.16
C ASN A 15 6.97 -9.36 9.22
N GLY A 16 7.25 -9.24 7.92
CA GLY A 16 6.86 -10.24 6.92
C GLY A 16 5.41 -10.16 6.43
N HIS A 17 4.56 -9.35 7.06
CA HIS A 17 3.15 -9.20 6.69
C HIS A 17 2.89 -7.89 5.94
N ILE A 18 2.05 -7.94 4.91
CA ILE A 18 1.58 -6.73 4.21
C ILE A 18 0.66 -5.95 5.15
N LYS A 19 0.93 -4.67 5.31
CA LYS A 19 0.10 -3.82 6.15
C LYS A 19 -1.07 -3.24 5.35
N CYS A 20 -2.26 -3.55 5.83
CA CYS A 20 -3.53 -3.15 5.22
C CYS A 20 -4.26 -2.11 6.09
N TYR A 21 -5.01 -1.22 5.44
CA TYR A 21 -5.72 -0.10 6.05
C TYR A 21 -7.18 -0.08 5.58
N LYS A 22 -8.08 0.40 6.44
CA LYS A 22 -9.52 0.49 6.11
C LYS A 22 -9.84 1.68 5.21
N THR A 23 -9.05 2.75 5.32
CA THR A 23 -9.25 3.98 4.54
C THR A 23 -7.94 4.44 3.91
N VAL A 24 -8.06 5.17 2.79
CA VAL A 24 -6.92 5.79 2.10
C VAL A 24 -6.22 6.82 3.00
N GLU A 25 -6.96 7.53 3.85
CA GLU A 25 -6.44 8.54 4.76
C GLU A 25 -5.55 7.92 5.84
N GLN A 26 -5.93 6.76 6.39
CA GLN A 26 -5.11 6.02 7.35
C GLN A 26 -3.79 5.57 6.71
N ALA A 27 -3.84 5.04 5.48
CA ALA A 27 -2.65 4.65 4.74
C ALA A 27 -1.73 5.85 4.47
N ARG A 28 -2.29 6.98 4.02
CA ARG A 28 -1.54 8.23 3.77
C ARG A 28 -0.94 8.83 5.03
N LYS A 29 -1.70 8.85 6.14
CA LYS A 29 -1.22 9.35 7.44
C LYS A 29 -0.04 8.50 7.92
N TYR A 30 -0.18 7.18 7.89
CA TYR A 30 0.89 6.27 8.27
C TYR A 30 2.13 6.44 7.38
N ALA A 31 1.94 6.53 6.06
CA ALA A 31 3.02 6.77 5.13
C ALA A 31 3.80 8.04 5.47
N LYS A 32 3.12 9.13 5.85
CA LYS A 32 3.72 10.43 6.23
C LYS A 32 4.43 10.42 7.58
N GLU A 33 3.89 9.69 8.55
CA GLU A 33 4.43 9.62 9.92
C GLU A 33 5.70 8.78 10.01
N GLU A 34 5.79 7.70 9.24
CA GLU A 34 7.02 6.93 9.16
C GLU A 34 7.98 7.57 8.13
N ARG A 35 9.29 7.53 8.43
CA ARG A 35 10.38 8.19 7.68
C ARG A 35 10.53 7.76 6.20
N TYR A 36 9.58 7.03 5.61
CA TYR A 36 9.66 6.53 4.23
C TYR A 36 9.76 7.65 3.18
N TRP A 37 9.36 8.88 3.49
CA TRP A 37 9.53 10.05 2.61
C TRP A 37 10.95 10.67 2.63
N GLN A 38 11.89 10.10 3.39
CA GLN A 38 13.28 10.59 3.44
C GLN A 38 14.19 9.93 2.40
N THR A 39 13.66 9.01 1.59
CA THR A 39 14.34 8.33 0.49
C THR A 39 13.72 8.73 -0.83
N GLU A 40 14.47 8.70 -1.94
CA GLU A 40 13.98 8.94 -3.32
C GLU A 40 12.93 7.91 -3.80
N ALA A 41 12.44 7.04 -2.89
CA ALA A 41 11.48 5.99 -3.17
C ALA A 41 10.10 6.56 -3.53
N LYS A 42 9.46 5.97 -4.53
CA LYS A 42 8.12 6.34 -4.98
C LYS A 42 7.08 5.69 -4.07
N ILE A 43 6.37 6.52 -3.29
CA ILE A 43 5.31 6.05 -2.38
C ILE A 43 3.93 6.25 -3.02
N GLU A 44 3.17 5.17 -3.11
CA GLU A 44 1.80 5.16 -3.64
C GLU A 44 0.87 4.44 -2.66
N VAL A 45 -0.43 4.72 -2.70
CA VAL A 45 -1.45 3.98 -1.94
C VAL A 45 -2.34 3.25 -2.93
N ALA A 46 -2.30 1.92 -2.89
CA ALA A 46 -3.11 1.07 -3.74
C ALA A 46 -4.37 0.62 -3.01
N GLN A 47 -5.46 0.52 -3.75
CA GLN A 47 -6.69 -0.10 -3.28
C GLN A 47 -6.70 -1.56 -3.74
N LEU A 48 -6.87 -2.47 -2.78
CA LEU A 48 -7.10 -3.87 -3.09
C LEU A 48 -8.56 -4.04 -3.52
N SER A 49 -8.76 -4.40 -4.79
CA SER A 49 -10.03 -4.93 -5.25
C SER A 49 -10.07 -6.43 -4.96
N THR A 50 -11.17 -6.91 -4.42
CA THR A 50 -11.43 -8.35 -4.26
C THR A 50 -12.20 -8.92 -5.44
N THR A 51 -12.40 -8.15 -6.50
CA THR A 51 -12.99 -8.65 -7.73
C THR A 51 -12.04 -9.69 -8.33
N THR A 52 -12.52 -10.92 -8.47
CA THR A 52 -11.82 -11.96 -9.22
C THR A 52 -11.48 -11.43 -10.59
N ILE A 53 -10.20 -11.43 -10.95
CA ILE A 53 -9.77 -11.13 -12.31
C ILE A 53 -10.02 -12.41 -13.09
N GLU A 54 -10.97 -12.38 -14.02
CA GLU A 54 -11.08 -13.43 -15.02
C GLU A 54 -9.81 -13.39 -15.86
N GLU A 55 -9.11 -14.52 -15.95
CA GLU A 55 -7.90 -14.66 -16.74
C GLU A 55 -8.29 -14.48 -18.22
N ILE A 56 -7.77 -13.43 -18.87
CA ILE A 56 -8.01 -13.19 -20.29
C ILE A 56 -6.94 -13.99 -21.05
N GLU A 57 -7.34 -15.08 -21.70
CA GLU A 57 -6.50 -15.87 -22.63
C GLU A 57 -6.26 -15.14 -23.96
#